data_AF-A0ABD0ZZD2-F1
#
_entry.id   AF-A0ABD0ZZD2-F1
#
_cell.length_a   1.000
_cell.length_b   1.000
_cell.length_c   1.000
_cell.angle_alpha   90.00
_cell.angle_beta   90.00
_cell.angle_gamma   90.00
#
_symmetry.space_group_name_H-M   'P 1'
#
loop_
_entity.id
_entity.type
_entity.pdbx_description
1 polymer ?
#
loop_
_entity_poly.entity_id
_entity_poly.type
_entity_poly.pdbx_seq_one_letter_code
_entity_poly.pdbx_strand_id
1 'polypeptide(L)'
;MTKSVKFEVPRFNGTENFSLWQTRVKDMLNKNGMKKALLEKKPDSIMHDDWEELQKKAGSTICTCLEDEVVHQVIDLVNSKEIWDKLEKMYMSKSPFSKLYVKQRLYLFKMSEGSNLIQHVNQFNQITADLGRVGVTVEDKKIKL
;
A
#
# COMPACT_ATOMS: atom_id res chain seq x y z
N MET A 1 23.59 -1.07 -25.86
CA MET A 1 22.18 -0.87 -25.48
C MET A 1 22.09 -0.99 -23.97
N THR A 2 21.96 0.12 -23.25
CA THR A 2 21.72 0.12 -21.80
C THR A 2 20.31 -0.43 -21.57
N LYS A 3 20.20 -1.62 -20.97
CA LYS A 3 18.91 -2.13 -20.48
C LYS A 3 18.40 -1.12 -19.45
N SER A 4 17.36 -0.38 -19.81
CA SER A 4 16.62 0.43 -18.85
C SER A 4 16.10 -0.52 -17.78
N VAL A 5 16.64 -0.44 -16.57
CA VAL A 5 16.13 -1.21 -15.42
C VAL A 5 14.70 -0.72 -15.19
N LYS A 6 13.72 -1.52 -15.56
CA LYS A 6 12.31 -1.23 -15.32
C LYS A 6 12.11 -1.38 -13.81
N PHE A 7 11.97 -0.26 -13.12
CA PHE A 7 11.68 -0.29 -11.68
C PHE A 7 10.26 -0.83 -11.50
N GLU A 8 10.19 -2.10 -11.08
CA GLU A 8 8.94 -2.77 -10.76
C GLU A 8 8.63 -2.56 -9.28
N VAL A 9 7.38 -2.23 -8.97
CA VAL A 9 6.96 -2.06 -7.58
C VAL A 9 6.79 -3.45 -6.97
N PRO A 10 7.44 -3.76 -5.84
CA PRO A 10 7.23 -5.04 -5.17
C PRO A 10 5.75 -5.26 -4.88
N ARG A 11 5.28 -6.50 -5.09
CA ARG A 11 3.89 -6.86 -4.83
C ARG A 11 3.60 -6.86 -3.34
N PHE A 12 2.46 -6.32 -2.94
CA PHE A 12 2.08 -6.21 -1.54
C PHE A 12 1.36 -7.47 -1.07
N ASN A 13 1.92 -8.10 -0.04
CA ASN A 13 1.42 -9.35 0.55
C ASN A 13 0.59 -9.15 1.83
N GLY A 14 0.27 -7.91 2.20
CA GLY A 14 -0.50 -7.65 3.42
C GLY A 14 0.32 -7.62 4.71
N THR A 15 1.66 -7.73 4.67
CA THR A 15 2.53 -7.70 5.86
C THR A 15 3.62 -6.63 5.80
N GLU A 16 4.01 -6.20 4.60
CA GLU A 16 5.04 -5.17 4.40
C GLU A 16 4.53 -3.75 4.74
N ASN A 17 5.35 -2.72 4.55
CA ASN A 17 4.93 -1.34 4.78
C ASN A 17 3.95 -0.86 3.69
N PHE A 18 2.65 -0.89 4.02
CA PHE A 18 1.60 -0.44 3.10
C PHE A 18 1.78 1.01 2.65
N SER A 19 2.19 1.95 3.53
CA SER A 19 2.38 3.36 3.15
C SER A 19 3.48 3.56 2.10
N LEU A 20 4.57 2.81 2.23
CA LEU A 20 5.66 2.85 1.25
C LEU A 20 5.23 2.22 -0.08
N TRP A 21 4.59 1.05 -0.03
CA TRP A 21 4.02 0.41 -1.22
C TRP A 21 3.03 1.36 -1.92
N GLN A 22 2.14 1.96 -1.16
CA GLN A 22 1.13 2.87 -1.65
C GLN A 22 1.74 4.08 -2.38
N THR A 23 2.80 4.67 -1.82
CA THR A 23 3.52 5.77 -2.44
C THR A 23 4.11 5.36 -3.79
N ARG A 24 4.75 4.18 -3.84
CA ARG A 24 5.34 3.63 -5.07
C ARG A 24 4.29 3.36 -6.15
N VAL A 25 3.13 2.80 -5.79
CA VAL A 25 2.04 2.56 -6.76
C VAL A 25 1.44 3.88 -7.24
N LYS A 26 1.21 4.86 -6.36
CA LYS A 26 0.77 6.22 -6.75
C LYS A 26 1.73 6.85 -7.76
N ASP A 27 3.03 6.75 -7.53
CA ASP A 27 4.06 7.26 -8.46
C ASP A 27 4.06 6.52 -9.79
N MET A 28 3.90 5.19 -9.77
CA MET A 28 3.80 4.38 -10.98
C MET A 28 2.56 4.75 -11.81
N LEU A 29 1.39 4.85 -11.17
CA LEU A 29 0.16 5.29 -11.83
C LEU A 29 0.33 6.69 -12.41
N ASN A 30 1.00 7.61 -11.71
CA ASN A 30 1.28 8.94 -12.22
C ASN A 30 2.18 8.92 -13.47
N LYS A 31 3.28 8.17 -13.44
CA LYS A 31 4.21 8.02 -14.58
C LYS A 31 3.52 7.43 -15.81
N ASN A 32 2.52 6.57 -15.61
CA ASN A 32 1.75 5.94 -16.69
C ASN A 32 0.46 6.69 -17.06
N GLY A 33 0.24 7.92 -16.54
CA GLY A 33 -0.94 8.73 -16.87
C GLY A 33 -2.25 8.26 -16.23
N MET A 34 -2.20 7.33 -15.28
CA MET A 34 -3.36 6.68 -14.67
C MET A 34 -3.80 7.29 -13.33
N LYS A 35 -3.06 8.25 -12.77
CA LYS A 35 -3.36 8.84 -11.45
C LYS A 35 -4.80 9.37 -11.31
N LYS A 36 -5.38 9.89 -12.40
CA LYS A 36 -6.76 10.40 -12.41
C LYS A 36 -7.82 9.32 -12.15
N ALA A 37 -7.51 8.04 -12.38
CA ALA A 37 -8.41 6.93 -12.08
C ALA A 37 -8.74 6.83 -10.58
N LEU A 38 -7.87 7.35 -9.71
CA LEU A 38 -8.10 7.37 -8.27
C LEU A 38 -8.98 8.55 -7.80
N LEU A 39 -9.58 9.31 -8.71
CA LEU A 39 -10.53 10.35 -8.35
C LEU A 39 -11.91 9.74 -8.06
N GLU A 40 -12.60 10.31 -7.08
CA GLU A 40 -13.96 9.93 -6.70
C GLU A 40 -14.97 10.09 -7.84
N LYS A 41 -14.76 11.11 -8.68
CA LYS A 41 -15.66 11.46 -9.78
C LYS A 41 -14.88 11.58 -11.08
N LYS A 42 -15.51 11.15 -12.17
CA LYS A 42 -15.01 11.34 -13.54
C LYS A 42 -14.86 12.85 -13.82
N PRO A 43 -13.70 13.32 -14.27
CA PRO A 43 -13.56 14.70 -14.75
C PRO A 43 -14.41 14.97 -16.01
N ASP A 44 -14.99 16.16 -16.13
CA ASP A 44 -15.79 16.55 -17.30
C ASP A 44 -14.97 16.56 -18.59
N SER A 45 -13.67 16.81 -18.48
CA SER A 45 -12.74 16.84 -19.61
C SER A 45 -12.41 15.47 -20.20
N ILE A 46 -12.88 14.37 -19.61
CA ILE A 46 -12.60 12.99 -20.05
C ILE A 46 -13.90 12.36 -20.55
N MET A 47 -13.86 11.76 -21.74
CA MET A 47 -15.00 11.03 -22.30
C MET A 47 -15.36 9.82 -21.42
N HIS A 48 -16.60 9.36 -21.50
CA HIS A 48 -17.06 8.26 -20.67
C HIS A 48 -16.27 6.97 -20.93
N ASP A 49 -16.09 6.61 -22.20
CA ASP A 49 -15.37 5.39 -22.61
C ASP A 49 -13.90 5.44 -22.20
N ASP A 50 -13.22 6.57 -22.44
CA ASP A 50 -11.84 6.80 -22.01
C ASP A 50 -11.70 6.67 -20.49
N TRP A 51 -12.68 7.16 -19.73
CA TRP A 51 -12.69 7.03 -18.28
C TRP A 51 -12.87 5.58 -17.82
N GLU A 52 -13.75 4.81 -18.47
CA GLU A 52 -13.92 3.40 -18.16
C GLU A 52 -12.66 2.58 -18.46
N GLU A 53 -12.01 2.84 -19.60
CA GLU A 53 -10.74 2.19 -19.94
C GLU A 53 -9.65 2.56 -18.92
N LEU A 54 -9.58 3.84 -18.55
CA LEU A 54 -8.64 4.32 -17.53
C LEU A 54 -8.86 3.64 -16.17
N GLN A 55 -10.12 3.47 -15.76
CA GLN A 55 -10.50 2.75 -14.54
C GLN A 55 -10.08 1.28 -14.58
N LYS A 56 -10.43 0.56 -15.67
CA LYS A 56 -10.06 -0.86 -15.85
C LYS A 56 -8.55 -1.03 -15.82
N LYS A 57 -7.82 -0.20 -16.57
CA LYS A 57 -6.36 -0.26 -16.66
C LYS A 57 -5.68 0.03 -15.33
N ALA A 58 -6.14 1.06 -14.61
CA ALA A 58 -5.62 1.39 -13.29
C ALA A 58 -5.92 0.28 -12.27
N GLY A 59 -7.16 -0.25 -12.27
CA GLY A 59 -7.59 -1.35 -11.42
C GLY A 59 -6.73 -2.60 -11.62
N SER A 60 -6.58 -3.05 -12.87
CA SER A 60 -5.71 -4.18 -13.21
C SER A 60 -4.26 -3.93 -12.79
N THR A 61 -3.72 -2.73 -13.01
CA THR A 61 -2.36 -2.37 -12.60
C THR A 61 -2.20 -2.45 -11.08
N ILE A 62 -3.16 -1.95 -10.31
CA ILE A 62 -3.15 -2.04 -8.85
C ILE A 62 -3.16 -3.50 -8.42
N CYS A 63 -4.03 -4.33 -9.00
CA CYS A 63 -4.09 -5.76 -8.70
C CYS A 63 -2.79 -6.50 -9.04
N THR A 64 -2.11 -6.16 -10.13
CA THR A 64 -0.78 -6.73 -10.45
C THR A 64 0.29 -6.34 -9.41
N CYS A 65 0.08 -5.25 -8.67
CA CYS A 65 0.96 -4.83 -7.56
C CYS A 65 0.61 -5.50 -6.22
N LEU A 66 -0.29 -6.49 -6.20
CA LEU A 66 -0.71 -7.23 -5.02
C LEU A 66 -0.33 -8.71 -5.17
N GLU A 67 -0.07 -9.38 -4.05
CA GLU A 67 -0.03 -10.85 -4.02
C GLU A 67 -1.45 -11.41 -3.86
N ASP A 68 -1.62 -12.68 -4.21
CA ASP A 68 -2.92 -13.34 -4.35
C ASP A 68 -3.80 -13.24 -3.10
N GLU A 69 -3.21 -13.31 -1.89
CA GLU A 69 -3.93 -13.19 -0.63
C GLU A 69 -4.63 -11.83 -0.47
N VAL A 70 -4.03 -10.78 -1.01
CA VAL A 70 -4.59 -9.42 -0.98
C VAL A 70 -5.52 -9.21 -2.17
N VAL A 71 -5.21 -9.78 -3.35
CA VAL A 71 -6.10 -9.74 -4.52
C VAL A 71 -7.47 -10.33 -4.19
N HIS A 72 -7.53 -11.46 -3.48
CA HIS A 72 -8.80 -12.05 -3.03
C HIS A 72 -9.67 -11.08 -2.22
N GLN A 73 -9.07 -10.10 -1.55
CA GLN A 73 -9.82 -9.10 -0.79
C GLN A 73 -10.46 -8.04 -1.69
N VAL A 74 -10.04 -7.88 -2.94
CA VAL A 74 -10.51 -6.83 -3.85
C VAL A 74 -11.03 -7.35 -5.18
N ILE A 75 -11.03 -8.67 -5.40
CA ILE A 75 -11.32 -9.31 -6.70
C ILE A 75 -12.70 -8.98 -7.27
N ASP A 76 -13.70 -8.77 -6.41
CA ASP A 76 -15.07 -8.44 -6.82
C ASP A 76 -15.27 -6.94 -7.15
N LEU A 77 -14.23 -6.12 -6.99
CA LEU A 77 -14.29 -4.69 -7.25
C LEU A 77 -13.86 -4.38 -8.68
N VAL A 78 -14.68 -3.59 -9.38
CA VAL A 78 -14.47 -3.25 -10.79
C VAL A 78 -13.79 -1.89 -10.95
N ASN A 79 -13.98 -0.99 -9.98
CA ASN A 79 -13.50 0.38 -10.04
C ASN A 79 -12.15 0.54 -9.30
N SER A 80 -11.18 1.20 -9.93
CA SER A 80 -9.84 1.37 -9.35
C SER A 80 -9.84 2.19 -8.06
N LYS A 81 -10.75 3.14 -7.91
CA LYS A 81 -10.94 3.93 -6.69
C LYS A 81 -11.51 3.08 -5.57
N GLU A 82 -12.49 2.21 -5.85
CA GLU A 82 -13.03 1.28 -4.85
C GLU A 82 -11.97 0.32 -4.33
N ILE A 83 -11.15 -0.24 -5.23
CA ILE A 83 -9.99 -1.08 -4.87
C ILE A 83 -9.06 -0.29 -3.95
N TRP A 84 -8.70 0.93 -4.36
CA TRP A 84 -7.79 1.79 -3.62
C TRP A 84 -8.31 2.12 -2.21
N ASP A 85 -9.58 2.51 -2.10
CA ASP A 85 -10.21 2.86 -0.83
C ASP A 85 -10.35 1.65 0.09
N LYS A 86 -10.65 0.46 -0.46
CA LYS A 86 -10.72 -0.77 0.34
C LYS A 86 -9.36 -1.08 0.94
N LEU A 87 -8.28 -0.96 0.17
CA LEU A 87 -6.91 -1.14 0.66
C LEU A 87 -6.56 -0.10 1.74
N GLU A 88 -6.86 1.19 1.52
CA GLU A 88 -6.65 2.23 2.55
C GLU A 88 -7.46 1.94 3.82
N LYS A 89 -8.71 1.50 3.69
CA LYS A 89 -9.56 1.13 4.83
C LYS A 89 -8.97 -0.05 5.60
N MET A 90 -8.43 -1.06 4.92
CA MET A 90 -7.82 -2.22 5.55
C MET A 90 -6.53 -1.85 6.30
N TYR A 91 -5.63 -1.09 5.66
CA TYR A 91 -4.25 -0.96 6.17
C TYR A 91 -3.91 0.41 6.78
N MET A 92 -4.76 1.44 6.60
CA MET A 92 -4.48 2.82 7.04
C MET A 92 -5.54 3.41 7.98
N SER A 93 -6.72 2.79 8.10
CA SER A 93 -7.80 3.32 8.95
C SER A 93 -7.49 3.20 10.45
N LYS A 94 -8.42 3.64 11.32
CA LYS A 94 -8.39 3.38 12.77
C LYS A 94 -9.21 2.16 13.18
N SER A 95 -9.49 1.27 12.23
CA SER A 95 -10.30 0.05 12.46
C SER A 95 -9.55 -0.98 13.32
N PRO A 96 -10.26 -1.90 14.01
CA PRO A 96 -9.63 -3.00 14.73
C PRO A 96 -8.65 -3.82 13.86
N PHE A 97 -9.01 -4.06 12.59
CA PHE A 97 -8.16 -4.79 11.66
C PHE A 97 -6.84 -4.06 11.37
N SER A 98 -6.90 -2.78 10.99
CA SER A 98 -5.69 -1.97 10.74
C SER A 98 -4.78 -1.88 11.97
N LYS A 99 -5.35 -1.75 13.18
CA LYS A 99 -4.60 -1.78 14.44
C LYS A 99 -3.94 -3.14 14.67
N LEU A 100 -4.65 -4.23 14.42
CA LEU A 100 -4.11 -5.59 14.54
C LEU A 100 -2.98 -5.82 13.54
N TYR A 101 -3.15 -5.42 12.29
CA TYR A 101 -2.14 -5.52 11.23
C TYR A 101 -0.82 -4.83 11.62
N VAL A 102 -0.86 -3.57 12.09
CA VAL A 102 0.37 -2.87 12.48
C VAL A 102 0.98 -3.48 13.75
N LYS A 103 0.16 -3.94 14.72
CA LYS A 103 0.66 -4.67 15.90
C LYS A 103 1.36 -5.97 15.50
N GLN A 104 0.78 -6.75 14.59
CA GLN A 104 1.39 -7.98 14.08
C GLN A 104 2.75 -7.68 13.44
N ARG A 105 2.84 -6.61 12.64
CA ARG A 105 4.13 -6.15 12.08
C ARG A 105 5.14 -5.84 13.17
N LEU A 106 4.75 -5.14 14.23
CA LEU A 106 5.63 -4.87 15.37
C LEU A 106 6.08 -6.17 16.07
N TYR A 107 5.17 -7.09 16.37
CA TYR A 107 5.49 -8.33 17.09
C TYR A 107 6.37 -9.30 16.29
N LEU A 108 6.25 -9.30 14.97
CA LEU A 108 7.09 -10.11 14.08
C LEU A 108 8.37 -9.39 13.66
N PHE A 109 8.52 -8.11 14.02
CA PHE A 109 9.69 -7.33 13.66
C PHE A 109 10.90 -7.80 14.45
N LYS A 110 11.86 -8.40 13.74
CA LYS A 110 13.12 -8.88 14.31
C LYS A 110 14.28 -8.50 13.40
N MET A 111 15.43 -8.26 14.00
CA MET A 111 16.67 -8.04 13.24
C MET A 111 17.19 -9.39 12.75
N SER A 112 17.48 -9.49 11.45
CA SER A 112 18.17 -10.67 10.91
C SER A 112 19.68 -10.54 11.08
N GLU A 113 20.36 -11.67 11.25
CA GLU A 113 21.83 -11.70 11.30
C GLU A 113 22.42 -11.10 10.02
N GLY A 114 23.43 -10.23 10.16
CA GLY A 114 24.05 -9.51 9.05
C GLY A 114 23.25 -8.33 8.47
N SER A 115 22.08 -8.00 9.02
CA SER A 115 21.32 -6.82 8.58
C SER A 115 21.91 -5.49 9.11
N ASN A 116 21.67 -4.40 8.37
CA ASN A 116 22.18 -3.08 8.74
C ASN A 116 21.33 -2.45 9.87
N LEU A 117 21.98 -2.08 10.97
CA LEU A 117 21.31 -1.50 12.15
C LEU A 117 20.52 -0.22 11.83
N ILE A 118 21.04 0.66 10.98
CA ILE A 118 20.37 1.91 10.61
C ILE A 118 19.09 1.60 9.82
N GLN A 119 19.14 0.63 8.89
CA GLN A 119 17.95 0.19 8.16
C GLN A 119 16.91 -0.41 9.10
N HIS A 120 17.34 -1.21 10.09
CA HIS A 120 16.47 -1.80 11.10
C HIS A 120 15.78 -0.72 11.96
N VAL A 121 16.53 0.25 12.48
CA VAL A 121 15.98 1.39 13.25
C VAL A 121 14.99 2.20 12.41
N ASN A 122 15.28 2.44 11.13
CA ASN A 122 14.37 3.14 10.24
C ASN A 122 13.04 2.39 10.03
N GLN A 123 13.09 1.06 9.88
CA GLN A 123 11.89 0.24 9.79
C GLN A 123 11.08 0.24 11.11
N PHE A 124 11.76 0.18 12.25
CA PHE A 124 11.12 0.30 13.57
C PHE A 124 10.39 1.64 13.74
N ASN A 125 11.06 2.76 13.39
CA ASN A 125 10.48 4.10 13.45
C ASN A 125 9.24 4.22 12.55
N GLN A 126 9.26 3.58 11.37
CA GLN A 126 8.10 3.53 10.49
C GLN A 126 6.93 2.75 11.11
N ILE A 127 7.17 1.58 11.71
CA ILE A 127 6.12 0.82 12.40
C ILE A 127 5.53 1.64 13.55
N THR A 128 6.36 2.35 14.30
CA THR A 128 5.91 3.23 15.40
C THR A 128 5.06 4.39 14.89
N ALA A 129 5.46 5.02 13.78
CA ALA A 129 4.65 6.06 13.13
C ALA A 129 3.30 5.50 12.62
N ASP A 130 3.31 4.30 12.04
CA ASP A 130 2.09 3.61 11.60
C ASP A 130 1.15 3.32 12.78
N LEU A 131 1.68 2.89 13.94
CA LEU A 131 0.91 2.68 15.18
C LEU A 131 0.23 3.96 15.65
N GLY A 132 0.97 5.07 15.67
CA GLY A 132 0.43 6.39 15.99
C GLY A 132 -0.70 6.79 15.03
N ARG A 133 -0.50 6.58 13.72
CA ARG A 133 -1.51 6.88 12.68
C ARG A 133 -2.81 6.12 12.89
N VAL A 134 -2.74 4.81 13.17
CA VAL A 134 -3.93 3.98 13.44
C VAL A 134 -4.51 4.17 14.84
N GLY A 135 -3.94 5.08 15.64
CA GLY A 135 -4.43 5.45 16.97
C GLY A 135 -4.07 4.45 18.07
N VAL A 136 -2.94 3.76 17.94
CA VAL A 136 -2.36 2.92 18.98
C VAL A 136 -1.25 3.70 19.68
N THR A 137 -1.41 3.93 20.97
CA THR A 137 -0.35 4.46 21.82
C THR A 137 0.56 3.31 22.26
N VAL A 138 1.86 3.43 21.97
CA VAL A 138 2.86 2.46 22.43
C VAL A 138 3.41 2.98 23.75
N GLU A 139 3.13 2.28 24.84
CA GLU A 139 3.77 2.55 26.14
C GLU A 139 5.16 1.90 26.13
N ASP A 140 6.21 2.65 26.50
CA ASP A 140 7.61 2.19 26.50
C ASP A 140 7.81 0.82 27.19
N LYS A 141 7.02 0.53 28.23
CA LYS A 141 7.09 -0.73 29.00
C LYS A 141 6.61 -1.98 28.24
N LYS A 142 5.99 -1.83 27.06
CA LYS A 142 5.48 -2.94 26.23
C LYS A 142 6.37 -3.25 25.02
N ILE A 143 7.41 -2.44 24.78
CA ILE A 143 8.39 -2.67 23.72
C ILE A 143 9.46 -3.61 24.30
N LYS A 144 9.31 -4.92 24.06
CA LYS A 144 10.40 -5.86 24.29
C LYS A 144 11.32 -5.81 23.06
N LEU A 145 12.48 -5.19 23.23
CA LEU A 145 13.60 -5.25 22.27
C LEU A 145 14.18 -6.67 22.22
#